data_AF-A0A9P3LMH8-F1
#
_entry.id   AF-A0A9P3LMH8-F1
#
_cell.length_a   1.000
_cell.length_b   1.000
_cell.length_c   1.000
_cell.angle_alpha   90.00
_cell.angle_beta   90.00
_cell.angle_gamma   90.00
#
_symmetry.space_group_name_H-M   'P 1'
#
loop_
_entity.id
_entity.type
_entity.pdbx_description
1 polymer ?
#
loop_
_entity_poly.entity_id
_entity_poly.type
_entity_poly.pdbx_seq_one_letter_code
_entity_poly.pdbx_strand_id
1 'polypeptide(L)'
;MRHEWDVSLLFDPDDESHNDSSFEGWDQLVPNFDDDDFADIDDDDFAFDEPDGDRAGGESRSGTRNALAGDGLLLWRPDEHGAQRVDPEPESLLDVLAARYGVRVDLPYVPVDREDGERLLREPTVLRMLAHMTAAGVFNGPELPAICDFVTGISDGSPAPQLSDLSKENHRYQALKHNAGAYIAAKFGGTYVMKTADGGRRRGWLLTVCSATTALETVRRGWDPDQDGTVEEMIRRGIAFSTLARSSRPPSSAGAPAIPNRAEGGWSGLGYREPDYRPTPLDYGLYERQRRAVLGRLHGRAALMRGGIVWRLAYEDVDLQRVLLGPSDSSQKHVQLLGDVAHEDDTLSEEELFAICGVYRIYANDKDRSASDSSWWPKDSTWRESGMDVGYWTRQNEEWFVTRRNLLEDAVRTGDTAALKLRTAQQWRKALRYEAKRSRNFHAEIEALAEAVICQ
;
A
#
# COMPACT_ATOMS: atom_id res chain seq x y z
N MET A 1 25.12 -4.84 -5.17
CA MET A 1 24.77 -6.26 -4.90
C MET A 1 23.31 -6.35 -4.46
N ARG A 2 22.61 -7.42 -4.86
CA ARG A 2 21.19 -7.66 -4.63
C ARG A 2 20.91 -7.82 -3.12
N HIS A 3 19.86 -7.16 -2.62
CA HIS A 3 19.28 -7.51 -1.32
C HIS A 3 18.51 -8.82 -1.50
N GLU A 4 19.21 -9.95 -1.37
CA GLU A 4 18.57 -11.24 -1.14
C GLU A 4 18.07 -11.24 0.30
N TRP A 5 16.75 -11.26 0.46
CA TRP A 5 16.17 -11.92 1.62
C TRP A 5 16.61 -13.38 1.51
N ASP A 6 17.50 -13.81 2.39
CA ASP A 6 17.97 -15.20 2.40
C ASP A 6 16.87 -16.11 2.95
N VAL A 7 15.97 -16.51 2.05
CA VAL A 7 14.93 -17.52 2.29
C VAL A 7 15.49 -18.95 2.32
N SER A 8 16.80 -19.15 2.15
CA SER A 8 17.39 -20.51 2.17
C SER A 8 17.36 -21.16 3.56
N LEU A 9 17.07 -20.40 4.62
CA LEU A 9 16.87 -20.94 5.98
C LEU A 9 15.49 -21.59 6.19
N LEU A 10 14.62 -21.65 5.18
CA LEU A 10 13.26 -22.24 5.26
C LEU A 10 13.11 -23.60 4.58
N PHE A 11 14.18 -24.17 4.02
CA PHE A 11 14.14 -25.48 3.38
C PHE A 11 15.21 -26.41 3.96
N ASP A 12 14.74 -27.49 4.59
CA ASP A 12 15.57 -28.58 5.12
C ASP A 12 16.20 -29.33 3.91
N PRO A 13 17.53 -29.41 3.76
CA PRO A 13 18.15 -29.87 2.52
C PRO A 13 18.14 -31.40 2.31
N ASP A 14 17.44 -32.17 3.15
CA ASP A 14 17.59 -33.64 3.19
C ASP A 14 16.39 -34.46 2.66
N ASP A 15 15.40 -33.86 1.97
CA ASP A 15 14.31 -34.64 1.35
C ASP A 15 14.53 -34.89 -0.16
N GLU A 16 15.56 -35.69 -0.47
CA GLU A 16 15.70 -36.31 -1.79
C GLU A 16 14.79 -37.55 -1.89
N SER A 17 13.55 -37.40 -2.38
CA SER A 17 12.93 -38.46 -3.19
C SER A 17 11.77 -38.00 -4.09
N HIS A 18 11.95 -38.31 -5.38
CA HIS A 18 10.92 -38.52 -6.42
C HIS A 18 10.29 -37.33 -7.15
N ASN A 19 10.97 -37.01 -8.25
CA ASN A 19 10.49 -36.49 -9.52
C ASN A 19 9.29 -37.28 -10.09
N ASP A 20 8.07 -36.71 -10.03
CA ASP A 20 7.05 -36.66 -11.11
C ASP A 20 5.75 -36.04 -10.56
N SER A 21 5.37 -34.83 -10.98
CA SER A 21 3.97 -34.45 -11.24
C SER A 21 3.86 -32.98 -11.66
N SER A 22 2.98 -32.76 -12.63
CA SER A 22 2.48 -31.48 -13.12
C SER A 22 2.14 -30.51 -11.98
N PHE A 23 2.80 -29.36 -11.98
CA PHE A 23 2.64 -28.28 -11.00
C PHE A 23 1.31 -27.52 -11.19
N GLU A 24 0.21 -28.12 -10.74
CA GLU A 24 -1.10 -27.48 -10.51
C GLU A 24 -1.22 -27.05 -9.04
N GLY A 25 -0.31 -26.16 -8.58
CA GLY A 25 -0.17 -25.78 -7.16
C GLY A 25 -0.82 -24.46 -6.74
N TRP A 26 -1.54 -23.76 -7.63
CA TRP A 26 -2.11 -22.46 -7.30
C TRP A 26 -3.40 -22.54 -6.47
N ASP A 27 -4.17 -23.61 -6.62
CA ASP A 27 -5.45 -23.78 -5.91
C ASP A 27 -5.28 -24.33 -4.48
N GLN A 28 -4.07 -24.75 -4.09
CA GLN A 28 -3.81 -25.35 -2.77
C GLN A 28 -3.28 -24.37 -1.71
N LEU A 29 -2.76 -23.20 -2.12
CA LEU A 29 -2.30 -22.13 -1.21
C LEU A 29 -3.36 -21.03 -0.99
N VAL A 30 -4.44 -21.08 -1.75
CA VAL A 30 -5.67 -20.33 -1.45
C VAL A 30 -6.54 -21.29 -0.62
N PRO A 31 -7.04 -20.92 0.57
CA PRO A 31 -8.02 -21.73 1.26
C PRO A 31 -9.16 -22.08 0.28
N ASN A 32 -9.55 -23.35 0.19
CA ASN A 32 -10.75 -23.72 -0.56
C ASN A 32 -11.92 -22.90 -0.01
N PHE A 33 -12.37 -21.91 -0.77
CA PHE A 33 -13.55 -21.12 -0.46
C PHE A 33 -14.73 -21.80 -1.15
N ASP A 34 -15.69 -22.27 -0.36
CA ASP A 34 -16.92 -22.88 -0.87
C ASP A 34 -17.66 -21.91 -1.81
N ASP A 35 -18.15 -22.43 -2.93
CA ASP A 35 -18.85 -21.70 -4.00
C ASP A 35 -20.19 -21.07 -3.56
N ASP A 36 -20.62 -21.28 -2.31
CA ASP A 36 -21.91 -20.82 -1.79
C ASP A 36 -21.89 -19.40 -1.17
N ASP A 37 -20.72 -18.77 -0.99
CA ASP A 37 -20.58 -17.38 -0.49
C ASP A 37 -20.54 -16.33 -1.64
N PHE A 38 -20.93 -16.72 -2.86
CA PHE A 38 -20.80 -15.90 -4.08
C PHE A 38 -22.03 -15.04 -4.43
N ALA A 39 -23.12 -15.10 -3.64
CA ALA A 39 -24.41 -14.55 -4.04
C ALA A 39 -24.67 -13.06 -3.74
N ASP A 40 -23.82 -12.37 -2.97
CA ASP A 40 -24.18 -11.04 -2.41
C ASP A 40 -23.28 -9.87 -2.87
N ILE A 41 -22.73 -9.90 -4.09
CA ILE A 41 -22.14 -8.70 -4.70
C ILE A 41 -23.01 -8.30 -5.89
N ASP A 42 -23.94 -7.38 -5.62
CA ASP A 42 -24.73 -6.73 -6.66
C ASP A 42 -23.80 -5.89 -7.56
N ASP A 43 -23.76 -6.24 -8.85
CA ASP A 43 -22.95 -5.60 -9.90
C ASP A 43 -23.57 -4.27 -10.43
N ASP A 44 -24.62 -3.74 -9.79
CA ASP A 44 -25.45 -2.65 -10.35
C ASP A 44 -25.05 -1.21 -9.94
N ASP A 45 -24.03 -1.00 -9.09
CA ASP A 45 -23.78 0.32 -8.49
C ASP A 45 -22.75 1.22 -9.21
N PHE A 46 -22.24 0.85 -10.39
CA PHE A 46 -21.25 1.68 -11.10
C PHE A 46 -21.49 1.78 -12.61
N ALA A 47 -22.63 2.35 -13.01
CA ALA A 47 -22.79 2.93 -14.33
C ALA A 47 -21.98 4.25 -14.41
N PHE A 48 -20.90 4.26 -15.18
CA PHE A 48 -20.15 5.47 -15.51
C PHE A 48 -20.71 6.06 -16.80
N ASP A 49 -21.45 7.18 -16.69
CA ASP A 49 -21.93 7.94 -17.85
C ASP A 49 -20.74 8.59 -18.57
N GLU A 50 -20.41 8.09 -19.76
CA GLU A 50 -19.58 8.83 -20.73
C GLU A 50 -20.45 9.84 -21.49
N PRO A 51 -20.11 11.14 -21.55
CA PRO A 51 -20.80 12.06 -22.42
C PRO A 51 -20.29 11.95 -23.88
N ASP A 52 -21.25 11.73 -24.78
CA ASP A 52 -21.13 11.75 -26.23
C ASP A 52 -20.43 13.02 -26.75
N GLY A 53 -19.54 12.80 -27.72
CA GLY A 53 -18.77 13.86 -28.36
C GLY A 53 -19.52 14.60 -29.46
N ASP A 54 -19.07 15.82 -29.73
CA ASP A 54 -19.29 16.47 -31.02
C ASP A 54 -17.98 17.00 -31.60
N ARG A 55 -17.77 16.66 -32.87
CA ARG A 55 -16.60 16.97 -33.69
C ARG A 55 -16.71 18.37 -34.29
N ALA A 56 -15.59 19.07 -34.38
CA ALA A 56 -15.35 20.02 -35.47
C ALA A 56 -13.88 19.96 -35.89
N GLY A 57 -13.67 19.73 -37.19
CA GLY A 57 -12.36 19.58 -37.82
C GLY A 57 -11.63 20.91 -38.05
N GLY A 58 -10.32 20.80 -38.27
CA GLY A 58 -9.47 21.90 -38.69
C GLY A 58 -8.05 21.40 -38.93
N GLU A 59 -7.76 21.05 -40.19
CA GLU A 59 -6.40 20.81 -40.67
C GLU A 59 -5.57 22.09 -40.53
N SER A 60 -4.33 21.99 -40.04
CA SER A 60 -3.25 22.89 -40.47
C SER A 60 -1.88 22.27 -40.24
N ARG A 61 -1.18 22.12 -41.36
CA ARG A 61 0.24 21.78 -41.47
C ARG A 61 1.09 22.94 -40.95
N SER A 62 2.07 22.68 -40.11
CA SER A 62 3.38 23.33 -40.23
C SER A 62 4.44 22.45 -39.57
N GLY A 63 5.51 22.19 -40.32
CA GLY A 63 6.64 21.44 -39.83
C GLY A 63 7.70 22.37 -39.27
N THR A 64 8.46 21.87 -38.30
CA THR A 64 9.84 22.30 -38.10
C THR A 64 10.66 21.15 -37.54
N ARG A 65 11.70 20.79 -38.28
CA ARG A 65 12.82 19.95 -37.86
C ARG A 65 13.75 20.79 -36.97
N ASN A 66 14.30 20.16 -35.92
CA ASN A 66 15.69 20.26 -35.43
C ASN A 66 15.84 19.22 -34.30
N ALA A 67 16.56 18.11 -34.45
CA ALA A 67 18.01 17.93 -34.58
C ALA A 67 18.78 18.15 -33.26
N LEU A 68 18.96 17.03 -32.53
CA LEU A 68 20.17 16.49 -31.89
C LEU A 68 21.19 17.41 -31.18
N ALA A 69 21.44 17.08 -29.91
CA ALA A 69 22.74 16.91 -29.21
C ALA A 69 22.52 17.25 -27.72
N GLY A 70 23.02 16.56 -26.71
CA GLY A 70 24.01 15.50 -26.60
C GLY A 70 24.47 15.48 -25.12
N ASP A 71 24.65 14.28 -24.61
CA ASP A 71 25.51 13.88 -23.48
C ASP A 71 25.30 14.43 -22.05
N GLY A 72 25.12 13.46 -21.14
CA GLY A 72 25.19 13.65 -19.70
C GLY A 72 24.61 12.51 -18.85
N LEU A 73 24.46 11.28 -19.38
CA LEU A 73 24.06 10.12 -18.57
C LEU A 73 25.26 9.68 -17.71
N LEU A 74 25.40 10.30 -16.55
CA LEU A 74 26.20 9.76 -15.46
C LEU A 74 25.53 8.48 -14.97
N LEU A 75 26.07 7.35 -15.42
CA LEU A 75 25.85 6.03 -14.85
C LEU A 75 26.16 6.09 -13.35
N TRP A 76 25.12 6.20 -12.53
CA TRP A 76 25.21 6.01 -11.09
C TRP A 76 25.66 4.58 -10.82
N ARG A 77 26.82 4.45 -10.16
CA ARG A 77 27.33 3.18 -9.66
C ARG A 77 26.82 3.02 -8.22
N PRO A 78 25.97 2.03 -7.91
CA PRO A 78 25.82 1.58 -6.54
C PRO A 78 27.12 0.84 -6.22
N ASP A 79 27.94 1.34 -5.29
CA ASP A 79 28.88 0.56 -4.46
C ASP A 79 29.98 1.49 -3.90
N GLU A 80 29.68 2.45 -3.01
CA GLU A 80 30.75 3.12 -2.21
C GLU A 80 30.43 3.40 -0.73
N HIS A 81 29.24 3.09 -0.20
CA HIS A 81 28.96 3.26 1.24
C HIS A 81 28.50 1.95 1.88
N GLY A 82 29.48 1.16 2.30
CA GLY A 82 29.32 -0.09 3.07
C GLY A 82 28.86 0.14 4.51
N ALA A 83 27.66 0.67 4.69
CA ALA A 83 26.92 0.48 5.94
C ALA A 83 26.14 -0.83 5.80
N GLN A 84 26.65 -1.89 6.43
CA GLN A 84 25.93 -3.15 6.61
C GLN A 84 24.64 -2.84 7.38
N ARG A 85 23.53 -2.64 6.66
CA ARG A 85 22.20 -2.53 7.26
C ARG A 85 21.89 -3.89 7.87
N VAL A 86 21.99 -3.98 9.19
CA VAL A 86 21.50 -5.13 9.96
C VAL A 86 19.99 -5.12 9.80
N ASP A 87 19.46 -6.13 9.11
CA ASP A 87 18.02 -6.32 9.05
C ASP A 87 17.52 -6.57 10.49
N PRO A 88 16.59 -5.76 11.01
CA PRO A 88 16.08 -5.97 12.36
C PRO A 88 15.38 -7.32 12.44
N GLU A 89 15.48 -7.98 13.60
CA GLU A 89 14.76 -9.23 13.85
C GLU A 89 13.27 -9.08 13.55
N PRO A 90 12.62 -10.14 13.02
CA PRO A 90 11.20 -10.09 12.68
C PRO A 90 10.38 -9.72 13.92
N GLU A 91 9.67 -8.60 13.82
CA GLU A 91 8.82 -8.09 14.89
C GLU A 91 7.76 -9.14 15.29
N SER A 92 7.58 -9.36 16.60
CA SER A 92 6.55 -10.28 17.09
C SER A 92 5.16 -9.80 16.68
N LEU A 93 4.26 -10.73 16.37
CA LEU A 93 2.86 -10.40 16.08
C LEU A 93 2.24 -9.57 17.21
N LEU A 94 2.54 -9.91 18.47
CA LEU A 94 2.02 -9.17 19.63
C LEU A 94 2.54 -7.74 19.66
N ASP A 95 3.79 -7.48 19.26
CA ASP A 95 4.34 -6.13 19.18
C ASP A 95 3.63 -5.33 18.09
N VAL A 96 3.35 -5.95 16.93
CA VAL A 96 2.58 -5.30 15.87
C VAL A 96 1.14 -5.02 16.33
N LEU A 97 0.48 -5.98 16.96
CA LEU A 97 -0.88 -5.82 17.49
C LEU A 97 -0.93 -4.74 18.58
N ALA A 98 0.07 -4.71 19.44
CA ALA A 98 0.21 -3.75 20.53
C ALA A 98 0.48 -2.33 20.01
N ALA A 99 1.36 -2.17 19.03
CA ALA A 99 1.73 -0.88 18.47
C ALA A 99 0.65 -0.32 17.54
N ARG A 100 0.06 -1.17 16.70
CA ARG A 100 -0.90 -0.72 15.68
C ARG A 100 -2.32 -0.62 16.21
N TYR A 101 -2.81 -1.68 16.84
CA TYR A 101 -4.22 -1.79 17.25
C TYR A 101 -4.45 -1.54 18.74
N GLY A 102 -3.37 -1.41 19.54
CA GLY A 102 -3.50 -1.13 20.97
C GLY A 102 -3.81 -2.36 21.82
N VAL A 103 -3.54 -3.57 21.30
CA VAL A 103 -3.74 -4.83 22.03
C VAL A 103 -2.84 -4.90 23.27
N ARG A 104 -3.40 -5.32 24.40
CA ARG A 104 -2.67 -5.58 25.64
C ARG A 104 -3.09 -6.94 26.16
N VAL A 105 -2.14 -7.87 26.28
CA VAL A 105 -2.40 -9.18 26.84
C VAL A 105 -1.59 -9.32 28.12
N ASP A 106 -2.27 -9.26 29.26
CA ASP A 106 -1.69 -9.61 30.55
C ASP A 106 -1.95 -11.12 30.78
N LEU A 107 -0.89 -11.92 30.82
CA LEU A 107 -0.98 -13.36 31.08
C LEU A 107 -0.83 -13.68 32.58
N PRO A 108 -1.55 -14.69 33.11
CA PRO A 108 -2.52 -15.55 32.41
C PRO A 108 -3.86 -14.85 32.15
N TYR A 109 -4.38 -15.01 30.94
CA TYR A 109 -5.67 -14.45 30.52
C TYR A 109 -6.80 -15.48 30.70
N VAL A 110 -7.90 -15.06 31.31
CA VAL A 110 -9.13 -15.85 31.38
C VAL A 110 -10.09 -15.31 30.33
N PRO A 111 -10.52 -16.12 29.34
CA PRO A 111 -11.48 -15.70 28.33
C PRO A 111 -12.77 -15.15 28.95
N VAL A 112 -13.37 -14.14 28.31
CA VAL A 112 -14.66 -13.64 28.76
C VAL A 112 -15.70 -14.73 28.51
N ASP A 113 -16.34 -15.23 29.57
CA ASP A 113 -17.51 -16.10 29.47
C ASP A 113 -18.64 -15.31 28.81
N ARG A 114 -18.79 -15.52 27.50
CA ARG A 114 -19.88 -14.97 26.68
C ARG A 114 -20.99 -16.02 26.63
N GLU A 115 -22.23 -15.65 26.97
CA GLU A 115 -23.37 -16.57 27.02
C GLU A 115 -23.57 -17.31 25.67
N ASP A 116 -24.07 -18.55 25.70
CA ASP A 116 -24.40 -19.35 24.52
C ASP A 116 -25.35 -18.59 23.57
N GLY A 117 -24.78 -17.88 22.59
CA GLY A 117 -25.52 -17.00 21.67
C GLY A 117 -24.78 -15.70 21.30
N GLU A 118 -23.81 -15.27 22.09
CA GLU A 118 -22.94 -14.14 21.75
C GLU A 118 -21.95 -14.54 20.64
N ARG A 119 -21.81 -13.69 19.61
CA ARG A 119 -20.95 -13.96 18.45
C ARG A 119 -19.48 -13.91 18.85
N LEU A 120 -18.90 -15.02 19.30
CA LEU A 120 -17.44 -15.15 19.30
C LEU A 120 -16.97 -15.39 17.86
N LEU A 121 -16.08 -14.55 17.35
CA LEU A 121 -15.39 -14.89 16.12
C LEU A 121 -14.55 -16.14 16.39
N ARG A 122 -14.84 -17.22 15.66
CA ARG A 122 -14.06 -18.46 15.77
C ARG A 122 -12.60 -18.16 15.45
N GLU A 123 -11.68 -18.81 16.14
CA GLU A 123 -10.24 -18.69 15.93
C GLU A 123 -9.83 -18.69 14.44
N PRO A 124 -10.32 -19.61 13.57
CA PRO A 124 -9.95 -19.58 12.15
C PRO A 124 -10.38 -18.29 11.44
N THR A 125 -11.46 -17.64 11.89
CA THR A 125 -11.92 -16.37 11.32
C THR A 125 -11.03 -15.22 11.76
N VAL A 126 -10.68 -15.17 13.05
CA VAL A 126 -9.75 -14.16 13.59
C VAL A 126 -8.39 -14.31 12.94
N LEU A 127 -7.90 -15.55 12.82
CA LEU A 127 -6.66 -15.86 12.11
C LEU A 127 -6.73 -15.46 10.65
N ARG A 128 -7.85 -15.63 9.94
CA ARG A 128 -8.00 -15.13 8.56
C ARG A 128 -8.04 -13.61 8.47
N MET A 129 -8.70 -12.94 9.43
CA MET A 129 -8.72 -11.48 9.50
C MET A 129 -7.33 -10.91 9.75
N LEU A 130 -6.54 -11.56 10.61
CA LEU A 130 -5.17 -11.20 10.94
C LEU A 130 -4.12 -11.94 10.09
N ALA A 131 -4.53 -12.75 9.11
CA ALA A 131 -3.63 -13.64 8.37
C ALA A 131 -2.54 -12.84 7.63
N HIS A 132 -2.87 -11.62 7.23
CA HIS A 132 -1.92 -10.68 6.65
C HIS A 132 -0.77 -10.31 7.58
N MET A 133 -0.92 -10.52 8.88
CA MET A 133 0.09 -10.23 9.90
C MET A 133 0.97 -11.44 10.26
N THR A 134 0.61 -12.67 9.86
CA THR A 134 1.28 -13.89 10.31
C THR A 134 1.82 -14.71 9.14
N ALA A 135 3.11 -15.05 9.20
CA ALA A 135 3.81 -15.81 8.17
C ALA A 135 3.55 -17.32 8.21
N ALA A 136 3.17 -17.85 9.37
CA ALA A 136 3.19 -19.29 9.65
C ALA A 136 1.80 -19.88 9.89
N GLY A 137 0.72 -19.11 9.70
CA GLY A 137 -0.65 -19.62 9.74
C GLY A 137 -1.12 -20.26 11.05
N VAL A 138 -0.31 -20.25 12.12
CA VAL A 138 -0.64 -20.94 13.37
C VAL A 138 -0.20 -20.08 14.56
N PHE A 139 -1.15 -19.34 15.12
CA PHE A 139 -1.00 -18.65 16.38
C PHE A 139 -1.57 -19.53 17.49
N ASN A 140 -0.77 -20.46 18.03
CA ASN A 140 -1.17 -21.36 19.13
C ASN A 140 -0.65 -20.89 20.49
N GLY A 141 -0.31 -19.61 20.63
CA GLY A 141 0.20 -19.04 21.87
C GLY A 141 -0.88 -18.97 22.96
N PRO A 142 -0.48 -18.89 24.25
CA PRO A 142 -1.42 -18.69 25.36
C PRO A 142 -2.24 -17.39 25.26
N GLU A 143 -1.85 -16.46 24.39
CA GLU A 143 -2.52 -15.19 24.14
C GLU A 143 -3.70 -15.31 23.15
N LEU A 144 -3.87 -16.46 22.49
CA LEU A 144 -4.86 -16.62 21.41
C LEU A 144 -6.28 -16.30 21.88
N PRO A 145 -6.74 -16.78 23.04
CA PRO A 145 -8.08 -16.43 23.52
C PRO A 145 -8.24 -14.92 23.75
N ALA A 146 -7.19 -14.24 24.22
CA ALA A 146 -7.20 -12.79 24.41
C ALA A 146 -7.32 -12.04 23.07
N ILE A 147 -6.63 -12.51 22.04
CA ILE A 147 -6.72 -11.91 20.70
C ILE A 147 -8.11 -12.13 20.10
N CYS A 148 -8.69 -13.32 20.25
CA CYS A 148 -10.05 -13.61 19.80
C CYS A 148 -11.08 -12.69 20.49
N ASP A 149 -10.99 -12.53 21.81
CA ASP A 149 -11.86 -11.65 22.58
C ASP A 149 -11.66 -10.18 22.19
N PHE A 150 -10.41 -9.75 21.95
CA PHE A 150 -10.10 -8.40 21.47
C PHE A 150 -10.72 -8.14 20.11
N VAL A 151 -10.46 -8.98 19.10
CA VAL A 151 -10.95 -8.77 17.73
C VAL A 151 -12.48 -8.81 17.69
N THR A 152 -13.07 -9.73 18.46
CA THR A 152 -14.53 -9.82 18.60
C THR A 152 -15.09 -8.55 19.25
N GLY A 153 -14.53 -8.13 20.40
CA GLY A 153 -14.95 -6.91 21.10
C GLY A 153 -14.85 -5.66 20.23
N ILE A 154 -13.76 -5.50 19.47
CA ILE A 154 -13.61 -4.39 18.52
C ILE A 154 -14.67 -4.46 17.42
N SER A 155 -14.90 -5.64 16.84
CA SER A 155 -15.88 -5.83 15.75
C SER A 155 -17.32 -5.59 16.22
N ASP A 156 -17.59 -5.77 17.51
CA ASP A 156 -18.88 -5.49 18.15
C ASP A 156 -19.01 -4.04 18.64
N GLY A 157 -17.97 -3.20 18.49
CA GLY A 157 -17.93 -1.83 19.00
C GLY A 157 -17.79 -1.73 20.53
N SER A 158 -17.43 -2.83 21.19
CA SER A 158 -17.27 -2.95 22.64
C SER A 158 -15.89 -3.52 23.00
N PRO A 159 -14.82 -2.71 22.90
CA PRO A 159 -13.47 -3.15 23.25
C PRO A 159 -13.38 -3.54 24.73
N ALA A 160 -12.98 -4.79 24.99
CA ALA A 160 -12.72 -5.26 26.35
C ALA A 160 -11.68 -4.34 27.04
N PRO A 161 -12.03 -3.67 28.16
CA PRO A 161 -11.17 -2.69 28.81
C PRO A 161 -9.79 -3.20 29.16
N GLN A 162 -9.66 -4.46 29.56
CA GLN A 162 -8.39 -5.09 29.91
C GLN A 162 -7.50 -5.41 28.70
N LEU A 163 -8.08 -5.52 27.50
CA LEU A 163 -7.37 -5.94 26.28
C LEU A 163 -7.02 -4.80 25.32
N SER A 164 -7.65 -3.63 25.49
CA SER A 164 -7.54 -2.53 24.53
C SER A 164 -7.20 -1.22 25.22
N ASP A 165 -6.08 -0.60 24.84
CA ASP A 165 -5.74 0.76 25.27
C ASP A 165 -6.64 1.85 24.65
N LEU A 166 -7.47 1.47 23.68
CA LEU A 166 -8.48 2.33 23.06
C LEU A 166 -9.79 2.38 23.87
N SER A 167 -9.99 1.48 24.84
CA SER A 167 -11.15 1.52 25.72
C SER A 167 -11.03 2.62 26.76
N LYS A 168 -12.05 3.46 26.92
CA LYS A 168 -12.08 4.55 27.92
C LYS A 168 -11.95 4.07 29.37
N GLU A 169 -12.31 2.82 29.62
CA GLU A 169 -12.21 2.18 30.93
C GLU A 169 -10.82 1.60 31.20
N ASN A 170 -9.95 1.52 30.18
CA ASN A 170 -8.57 1.10 30.35
C ASN A 170 -7.75 2.19 31.08
N HIS A 171 -7.01 1.80 32.11
CA HIS A 171 -6.16 2.72 32.89
C HIS A 171 -5.08 3.44 32.05
N ARG A 172 -4.66 2.86 30.92
CA ARG A 172 -3.68 3.45 29.99
C ARG A 172 -4.29 4.42 28.99
N TYR A 173 -5.61 4.43 28.84
CA TYR A 173 -6.30 5.34 27.90
C TYR A 173 -5.92 6.80 28.13
N GLN A 174 -5.93 7.23 29.40
CA GLN A 174 -5.57 8.61 29.76
C GLN A 174 -4.09 8.92 29.50
N ALA A 175 -3.20 7.96 29.71
CA ALA A 175 -1.78 8.12 29.40
C ALA A 175 -1.54 8.20 27.89
N LEU A 176 -2.20 7.35 27.10
CA LEU A 176 -2.14 7.39 25.64
C LEU A 176 -2.67 8.73 25.11
N LYS A 177 -3.80 9.19 25.62
CA LYS A 177 -4.39 10.50 25.30
C LYS A 177 -3.42 11.65 25.62
N HIS A 178 -2.85 11.65 26.82
CA HIS A 178 -1.86 12.66 27.22
C HIS A 178 -0.64 12.64 26.29
N ASN A 179 -0.13 11.45 25.98
CA ASN A 179 1.03 11.27 25.11
C ASN A 179 0.74 11.62 23.65
N ALA A 180 -0.48 11.39 23.15
CA ALA A 180 -0.88 11.80 21.80
C ALA A 180 -0.64 13.30 21.59
N GLY A 181 -0.89 14.13 22.62
CA GLY A 181 -0.57 15.55 22.60
C GLY A 181 0.92 15.87 22.46
N ALA A 182 1.84 14.94 22.71
CA ALA A 182 3.28 15.13 22.49
C ALA A 182 3.73 14.84 21.05
N TYR A 183 3.00 13.99 20.33
CA TYR A 183 3.35 13.56 18.96
C TYR A 183 2.43 14.11 17.88
N ILE A 184 1.24 14.61 18.22
CA ILE A 184 0.25 15.11 17.26
C ILE A 184 0.04 16.60 17.51
N ALA A 185 0.29 17.40 16.47
CA ALA A 185 0.26 18.86 16.54
C ALA A 185 -1.16 19.39 16.31
N ALA A 186 -1.85 18.83 15.33
CA ALA A 186 -3.16 19.25 14.91
C ALA A 186 -3.85 18.15 14.10
N LYS A 187 -5.18 18.28 13.98
CA LYS A 187 -6.02 17.46 13.11
C LYS A 187 -6.84 18.37 12.20
N PHE A 188 -6.86 18.05 10.91
CA PHE A 188 -7.66 18.75 9.90
C PHE A 188 -8.40 17.71 9.06
N GLY A 189 -9.70 17.52 9.32
CA GLY A 189 -10.45 16.41 8.73
C GLY A 189 -9.81 15.06 9.08
N GLY A 190 -9.59 14.19 8.09
CA GLY A 190 -8.88 12.92 8.27
C GLY A 190 -7.35 13.02 8.29
N THR A 191 -6.76 14.22 8.34
CA THR A 191 -5.31 14.42 8.30
C THR A 191 -4.76 14.83 9.65
N TYR A 192 -3.74 14.12 10.10
CA TYR A 192 -3.06 14.31 11.39
C TYR A 192 -1.66 14.88 11.13
N VAL A 193 -1.38 16.05 11.69
CA VAL A 193 -0.07 16.71 11.59
C VAL A 193 0.80 16.22 12.72
N MET A 194 1.94 15.61 12.41
CA MET A 194 2.86 15.07 13.40
C MET A 194 3.70 16.21 14.00
N LYS A 195 3.88 16.18 15.33
CA LYS A 195 4.82 17.06 16.03
C LYS A 195 6.23 16.64 15.72
N THR A 196 7.04 17.66 15.59
CA THR A 196 8.44 17.55 15.23
C THR A 196 9.21 18.49 16.13
N ALA A 197 10.43 18.13 16.51
CA ALA A 197 11.19 18.86 17.53
C ALA A 197 11.32 20.37 17.24
N ASP A 198 11.24 20.76 15.98
CA ASP A 198 11.36 22.11 15.45
C ASP A 198 10.07 22.66 14.80
N GLY A 199 8.97 21.91 14.84
CA GLY A 199 7.73 22.23 14.15
C GLY A 199 7.87 22.27 12.61
N GLY A 200 8.82 21.52 12.05
CA GLY A 200 9.11 21.45 10.62
C GLY A 200 9.89 22.64 10.06
N ARG A 201 10.41 23.53 10.92
CA ARG A 201 11.13 24.75 10.49
C ARG A 201 12.48 24.47 9.83
N ARG A 202 13.19 23.43 10.25
CA ARG A 202 14.50 23.00 9.72
C ARG A 202 14.35 22.46 8.30
N ARG A 203 13.25 21.75 8.04
CA ARG A 203 12.99 21.08 6.77
C ARG A 203 12.08 21.88 5.82
N GLY A 204 11.29 22.82 6.34
CA GLY A 204 10.37 23.65 5.55
C GLY A 204 9.07 22.95 5.13
N TRP A 205 8.82 21.74 5.67
CA TRP A 205 7.62 20.95 5.41
C TRP A 205 7.10 20.27 6.68
N LEU A 206 5.80 19.93 6.65
CA LEU A 206 5.07 19.25 7.73
C LEU A 206 4.93 17.77 7.41
N LEU A 207 5.14 16.92 8.40
CA LEU A 207 4.84 15.49 8.28
C LEU A 207 3.36 15.25 8.62
N THR A 208 2.65 14.59 7.72
CA THR A 208 1.23 14.26 7.93
C THR A 208 0.89 12.82 7.60
N VAL A 209 -0.07 12.25 8.33
CA VAL A 209 -0.68 10.94 8.05
C VAL A 209 -2.19 11.05 7.92
N CYS A 210 -2.80 10.16 7.16
CA CYS A 210 -4.24 10.16 6.89
C CYS A 210 -5.04 9.13 7.70
N SER A 211 -4.44 8.59 8.78
CA SER A 211 -5.07 7.61 9.67
C SER A 211 -4.73 7.90 11.12
N ALA A 212 -5.75 7.91 11.97
CA ALA A 212 -5.66 7.95 13.42
C ALA A 212 -4.91 6.74 13.97
N THR A 213 -5.16 5.57 13.40
CA THR A 213 -4.46 4.32 13.75
C THR A 213 -2.95 4.48 13.56
N THR A 214 -2.52 5.02 12.41
CA THR A 214 -1.10 5.30 12.16
C THR A 214 -0.56 6.37 13.10
N ALA A 215 -1.31 7.45 13.36
CA ALA A 215 -0.89 8.50 14.28
C ALA A 215 -0.70 7.98 15.71
N LEU A 216 -1.57 7.08 16.19
CA LEU A 216 -1.38 6.43 17.50
C LEU A 216 -0.27 5.38 17.47
N GLU A 217 -0.02 4.71 16.36
CA GLU A 217 1.12 3.80 16.23
C GLU A 217 2.44 4.53 16.50
N THR A 218 2.62 5.75 15.96
CA THR A 218 3.84 6.53 16.25
C THR A 218 3.96 6.88 17.73
N VAL A 219 2.85 7.20 18.40
CA VAL A 219 2.80 7.49 19.84
C VAL A 219 3.19 6.25 20.65
N ARG A 220 2.61 5.09 20.33
CA ARG A 220 2.83 3.83 21.06
C ARG A 220 4.26 3.32 20.90
N ARG A 221 4.83 3.48 19.70
CA ARG A 221 6.21 3.10 19.42
C ARG A 221 7.24 4.08 19.96
N GLY A 222 6.81 5.29 20.33
CA GLY A 222 7.70 6.35 20.78
C GLY A 222 8.74 6.70 19.72
N TRP A 223 8.36 6.70 18.44
CA TRP A 223 9.25 7.13 17.36
C TRP A 223 9.73 8.54 17.64
N ASP A 224 11.04 8.77 17.50
CA ASP A 224 11.66 10.06 17.85
C ASP A 224 10.89 11.21 17.18
N PRO A 225 10.58 12.31 17.89
CA PRO A 225 10.04 13.52 17.27
C PRO A 225 10.96 14.14 16.20
N ASP A 226 12.15 13.61 15.97
CA ASP A 226 12.91 13.87 14.75
C ASP A 226 12.13 13.42 13.49
N GLN A 227 11.97 14.37 12.56
CA GLN A 227 11.23 14.16 11.32
C GLN A 227 11.82 13.03 10.48
N ASP A 228 13.15 12.97 10.40
CA ASP A 228 13.82 12.05 9.50
C ASP A 228 13.64 10.62 9.99
N GLY A 229 13.89 10.36 11.28
CA GLY A 229 13.67 9.05 11.88
C GLY A 229 12.25 8.54 11.71
N THR A 230 11.24 9.39 11.93
CA THR A 230 9.83 9.02 11.72
C THR A 230 9.52 8.71 10.26
N VAL A 231 10.03 9.49 9.31
CA VAL A 231 9.83 9.25 7.87
C VAL A 231 10.51 7.95 7.44
N GLU A 232 11.71 7.67 7.93
CA GLU A 232 12.43 6.42 7.66
C GLU A 232 11.64 5.21 8.18
N GLU A 233 11.06 5.30 9.38
CA GLU A 233 10.19 4.27 9.94
C GLU A 233 8.94 4.03 9.08
N MET A 234 8.26 5.09 8.66
CA MET A 234 7.07 4.98 7.80
C MET A 234 7.40 4.35 6.45
N ILE A 235 8.51 4.77 5.83
CA ILE A 235 8.97 4.19 4.56
C ILE A 235 9.33 2.72 4.74
N ARG A 236 10.06 2.35 5.78
CA ARG A 236 10.45 0.94 5.98
C ARG A 236 9.25 0.02 6.16
N ARG A 237 8.18 0.53 6.78
CA ARG A 237 6.94 -0.19 7.03
C ARG A 237 5.91 -0.08 5.89
N GLY A 238 6.22 0.66 4.81
CA GLY A 238 5.29 0.92 3.72
C GLY A 238 4.00 1.61 4.15
N ILE A 239 4.08 2.48 5.16
CA ILE A 239 2.99 3.30 5.66
C ILE A 239 2.82 4.52 4.75
N ALA A 240 1.58 4.89 4.44
CA ALA A 240 1.29 6.08 3.66
C ALA A 240 1.41 7.37 4.51
N PHE A 241 2.07 8.40 3.98
CA PHE A 241 2.23 9.71 4.62
C PHE A 241 2.43 10.82 3.59
N SER A 242 2.57 12.06 4.03
CA SER A 242 2.92 13.21 3.17
C SER A 242 3.87 14.17 3.88
N THR A 243 4.65 14.89 3.09
CA THR A 243 5.65 15.88 3.49
C THR A 243 5.22 17.26 3.00
N LEU A 244 4.15 17.82 3.54
CA LEU A 244 3.49 19.00 3.00
C LEU A 244 4.31 20.28 3.19
N ALA A 245 4.76 20.90 2.10
CA ALA A 245 5.38 22.23 2.14
C ALA A 245 4.31 23.31 2.00
N ARG A 246 4.53 24.48 2.60
CA ARG A 246 3.58 25.60 2.46
C ARG A 246 3.54 26.04 0.99
N SER A 247 2.35 26.04 0.40
CA SER A 247 2.21 26.44 -1.01
C SER A 247 2.47 27.93 -1.15
N SER A 248 3.24 28.29 -2.18
CA SER A 248 3.41 29.67 -2.61
C SER A 248 2.20 30.21 -3.38
N ARG A 249 1.27 29.33 -3.78
CA ARG A 249 0.08 29.68 -4.55
C ARG A 249 -1.05 30.16 -3.62
N PRO A 250 -1.83 31.17 -4.04
CA PRO A 250 -2.93 31.67 -3.23
C PRO A 250 -4.01 30.58 -3.00
N PRO A 251 -4.64 30.51 -1.81
CA PRO A 251 -5.62 29.48 -1.47
C PRO A 251 -6.85 29.45 -2.40
N SER A 252 -7.15 30.56 -3.08
CA SER A 252 -8.20 30.65 -4.11
C SER A 252 -7.97 29.72 -5.32
N SER A 253 -6.74 29.21 -5.49
CA SER A 253 -6.38 28.22 -6.51
C SER A 253 -6.38 26.76 -6.00
N ALA A 254 -6.53 26.55 -4.69
CA ALA A 254 -6.52 25.21 -4.06
C ALA A 254 -7.79 24.38 -4.32
N GLY A 255 -8.88 25.02 -4.78
CA GLY A 255 -10.12 24.36 -5.19
C GLY A 255 -10.20 24.05 -6.69
N ALA A 256 -9.25 24.53 -7.50
CA ALA A 256 -9.16 24.09 -8.88
C ALA A 256 -8.44 22.74 -8.88
N PRO A 257 -9.05 21.65 -9.37
CA PRO A 257 -8.29 20.43 -9.63
C PRO A 257 -7.10 20.86 -10.48
N ALA A 258 -5.89 20.42 -10.09
CA ALA A 258 -4.73 20.59 -10.95
C ALA A 258 -5.17 20.07 -12.32
N ILE A 259 -5.29 20.96 -13.31
CA ILE A 259 -5.60 20.54 -14.67
C ILE A 259 -4.51 19.51 -14.95
N PRO A 260 -4.84 18.21 -15.13
CA PRO A 260 -3.81 17.27 -15.49
C PRO A 260 -3.20 17.88 -16.74
N ASN A 261 -1.88 18.04 -16.76
CA ASN A 261 -1.17 18.25 -18.01
C ASN A 261 -1.51 17.01 -18.83
N ARG A 262 -2.63 17.07 -19.55
CA ARG A 262 -3.05 16.09 -20.52
C ARG A 262 -1.96 16.23 -21.55
N ALA A 263 -0.96 15.36 -21.47
CA ALA A 263 -0.03 15.20 -22.55
C ALA A 263 -0.90 15.13 -23.81
N GLU A 264 -0.72 16.12 -24.69
CA GLU A 264 -1.54 16.27 -25.87
C GLU A 264 -1.45 14.96 -26.67
N GLY A 265 -2.50 14.14 -26.57
CA GLY A 265 -2.68 12.91 -27.35
C GLY A 265 -2.00 11.65 -26.82
N GLY A 266 -2.69 10.92 -25.93
CA GLY A 266 -2.55 9.46 -25.82
C GLY A 266 -2.36 8.93 -24.40
N TRP A 267 -3.17 7.94 -24.05
CA TRP A 267 -3.05 7.09 -22.86
C TRP A 267 -1.60 6.64 -22.61
N SER A 268 -1.05 6.92 -21.42
CA SER A 268 0.37 6.66 -21.09
C SER A 268 0.61 5.50 -20.10
N GLY A 269 -0.22 4.44 -20.17
CA GLY A 269 0.14 3.11 -19.64
C GLY A 269 1.22 2.43 -20.51
N LEU A 270 1.18 1.10 -20.59
CA LEU A 270 2.04 0.31 -21.51
C LEU A 270 1.46 0.22 -22.95
N GLY A 271 0.38 0.97 -23.21
CA GLY A 271 -0.30 1.08 -24.50
C GLY A 271 -1.45 0.09 -24.68
N TYR A 272 -2.00 0.10 -25.90
CA TYR A 272 -3.06 -0.82 -26.33
C TYR A 272 -2.47 -2.10 -26.93
N ARG A 273 -3.20 -3.20 -26.78
CA ARG A 273 -2.86 -4.52 -27.30
C ARG A 273 -4.08 -5.20 -27.90
N GLU A 274 -3.81 -6.03 -28.90
CA GLU A 274 -4.77 -6.86 -29.60
C GLU A 274 -5.48 -7.85 -28.68
N PRO A 275 -6.66 -8.36 -29.07
CA PRO A 275 -7.32 -9.45 -28.36
C PRO A 275 -6.37 -10.66 -28.22
N ASP A 276 -6.50 -11.40 -27.12
CA ASP A 276 -5.67 -12.57 -26.79
C ASP A 276 -4.16 -12.29 -26.67
N TYR A 277 -3.76 -11.03 -26.49
CA TYR A 277 -2.35 -10.64 -26.31
C TYR A 277 -1.65 -11.47 -25.22
N ARG A 278 -0.51 -12.07 -25.61
CA ARG A 278 0.34 -12.85 -24.73
C ARG A 278 1.67 -12.13 -24.51
N PRO A 279 1.95 -11.67 -23.28
CA PRO A 279 3.21 -11.02 -22.98
C PRO A 279 4.41 -11.94 -23.20
N THR A 280 5.52 -11.33 -23.57
CA THR A 280 6.82 -11.99 -23.72
C THR A 280 7.80 -11.54 -22.63
N PRO A 281 8.93 -12.25 -22.45
CA PRO A 281 10.00 -11.78 -21.57
C PRO A 281 10.49 -10.36 -21.91
N LEU A 282 10.47 -10.01 -23.21
CA LEU A 282 10.82 -8.66 -23.66
C LEU A 282 9.81 -7.62 -23.13
N ASP A 283 8.52 -7.93 -23.16
CA ASP A 283 7.48 -7.02 -22.66
C ASP A 283 7.64 -6.74 -21.16
N TYR A 284 7.99 -7.75 -20.37
CA TYR A 284 8.27 -7.57 -18.95
C TYR A 284 9.51 -6.68 -18.71
N GLY A 285 10.60 -6.92 -19.44
CA GLY A 285 11.80 -6.07 -19.35
C GLY A 285 11.55 -4.62 -19.80
N LEU A 286 10.68 -4.42 -20.82
CA LEU A 286 10.25 -3.09 -21.24
C LEU A 286 9.42 -2.39 -20.15
N TYR A 287 8.50 -3.12 -19.51
CA TYR A 287 7.74 -2.66 -18.36
C TYR A 287 8.68 -2.18 -17.24
N GLU A 288 9.63 -3.01 -16.82
CA GLU A 288 10.55 -2.65 -15.73
C GLU A 288 11.34 -1.38 -16.05
N ARG A 289 11.80 -1.24 -17.29
CA ARG A 289 12.49 -0.03 -17.74
C ARG A 289 11.58 1.20 -17.69
N GLN A 290 10.32 1.07 -18.11
CA GLN A 290 9.36 2.17 -18.07
C GLN A 290 9.01 2.57 -16.63
N ARG A 291 8.82 1.59 -15.72
CA ARG A 291 8.64 1.85 -14.29
C ARG A 291 9.80 2.66 -13.72
N ARG A 292 11.05 2.22 -13.94
CA ARG A 292 12.25 2.96 -13.47
C ARG A 292 12.32 4.38 -14.06
N ALA A 293 11.92 4.56 -15.31
CA ALA A 293 11.90 5.88 -15.94
C ALA A 293 10.88 6.83 -15.28
N VAL A 294 9.71 6.33 -14.88
CA VAL A 294 8.70 7.12 -14.13
C VAL A 294 9.22 7.43 -12.72
N LEU A 295 9.72 6.43 -12.00
CA LEU A 295 10.23 6.57 -10.63
C LEU A 295 11.48 7.46 -10.53
N GLY A 296 12.27 7.52 -11.61
CA GLY A 296 13.44 8.39 -11.70
C GLY A 296 13.13 9.89 -11.76
N ARG A 297 11.89 10.28 -12.09
CA ARG A 297 11.43 11.68 -12.14
C ARG A 297 11.41 12.31 -10.74
N LEU A 298 11.39 13.64 -10.68
CA LEU A 298 11.43 14.41 -9.43
C LEU A 298 10.27 14.03 -8.48
N HIS A 299 9.05 13.95 -9.00
CA HIS A 299 7.86 13.57 -8.22
C HIS A 299 7.71 12.05 -8.03
N GLY A 300 8.64 11.24 -8.54
CA GLY A 300 8.66 9.78 -8.34
C GLY A 300 8.71 9.39 -6.85
N ARG A 301 9.23 10.28 -5.99
CA ARG A 301 9.16 10.16 -4.53
C ARG A 301 7.74 9.95 -3.97
N ALA A 302 6.72 10.46 -4.65
CA ALA A 302 5.33 10.27 -4.26
C ALA A 302 4.92 8.79 -4.30
N ALA A 303 5.59 7.95 -5.10
CA ALA A 303 5.37 6.51 -5.08
C ALA A 303 5.78 5.90 -3.73
N LEU A 304 6.92 6.35 -3.16
CA LEU A 304 7.43 5.86 -1.88
C LEU A 304 6.61 6.38 -0.69
N MET A 305 5.91 7.51 -0.82
CA MET A 305 5.03 8.02 0.25
C MET A 305 3.62 7.43 0.20
N ARG A 306 3.25 6.71 -0.87
CA ARG A 306 1.88 6.23 -1.11
C ARG A 306 1.48 5.01 -0.28
N GLY A 307 2.46 4.28 0.26
CA GLY A 307 2.24 2.96 0.87
C GLY A 307 1.79 1.90 -0.13
N GLY A 308 1.46 0.71 0.38
CA GLY A 308 0.88 -0.39 -0.40
C GLY A 308 1.73 -0.86 -1.59
N ILE A 309 1.08 -1.35 -2.65
CA ILE A 309 1.77 -1.93 -3.82
C ILE A 309 2.66 -0.92 -4.55
N VAL A 310 2.25 0.34 -4.63
CA VAL A 310 3.02 1.38 -5.33
C VAL A 310 4.31 1.70 -4.58
N TRP A 311 4.25 1.78 -3.25
CA TRP A 311 5.44 1.87 -2.41
C TRP A 311 6.39 0.70 -2.67
N ARG A 312 5.88 -0.54 -2.67
CA ARG A 312 6.74 -1.72 -2.80
C ARG A 312 7.46 -1.76 -4.15
N LEU A 313 6.75 -1.36 -5.21
CA LEU A 313 7.28 -1.25 -6.56
C LEU A 313 8.30 -0.10 -6.71
N ALA A 314 8.26 0.89 -5.82
CA ALA A 314 9.20 2.01 -5.79
C ALA A 314 10.38 1.82 -4.83
N TYR A 315 10.23 0.94 -3.84
CA TYR A 315 11.12 0.82 -2.69
C TYR A 315 12.60 0.59 -3.05
N GLU A 316 12.85 -0.18 -4.11
CA GLU A 316 14.21 -0.50 -4.58
C GLU A 316 14.77 0.52 -5.59
N ASP A 317 13.89 1.31 -6.23
CA ASP A 317 14.23 2.18 -7.36
C ASP A 317 14.30 3.68 -6.96
N VAL A 318 13.70 4.08 -5.83
CA VAL A 318 13.62 5.48 -5.37
C VAL A 318 14.52 5.70 -4.14
N ASP A 319 15.41 6.69 -4.24
CA ASP A 319 16.26 7.10 -3.12
C ASP A 319 15.46 7.76 -1.99
N LEU A 320 15.54 7.17 -0.80
CA LEU A 320 14.99 7.67 0.47
C LEU A 320 15.39 9.13 0.76
N GLN A 321 16.62 9.53 0.41
CA GLN A 321 17.08 10.90 0.63
C GLN A 321 16.26 11.91 -0.15
N ARG A 322 15.71 11.51 -1.31
CA ARG A 322 14.76 12.37 -2.03
C ARG A 322 13.60 12.67 -1.12
N VAL A 323 13.00 11.67 -0.45
CA VAL A 323 11.85 11.85 0.46
C VAL A 323 12.17 12.81 1.61
N LEU A 324 13.32 12.62 2.27
CA LEU A 324 13.74 13.45 3.41
C LEU A 324 13.97 14.94 3.07
N LEU A 325 14.24 15.27 1.81
CA LEU A 325 14.34 16.67 1.36
C LEU A 325 12.99 17.39 1.29
N GLY A 326 11.87 16.66 1.34
CA GLY A 326 10.54 17.22 1.14
C GLY A 326 10.17 17.50 -0.33
N PRO A 327 9.02 18.12 -0.56
CA PRO A 327 8.42 18.26 -1.90
C PRO A 327 9.42 18.76 -2.94
N SER A 328 9.45 18.12 -4.10
CA SER A 328 10.34 18.50 -5.19
C SER A 328 9.90 19.79 -5.89
N ASP A 329 10.71 20.34 -6.81
CA ASP A 329 10.27 21.46 -7.67
C ASP A 329 9.42 21.01 -8.88
N SER A 330 8.90 19.77 -8.87
CA SER A 330 8.02 19.28 -9.94
C SER A 330 6.75 20.12 -10.06
N SER A 331 6.28 20.33 -11.29
CA SER A 331 4.97 20.96 -11.53
C SER A 331 3.80 20.10 -11.07
N GLN A 332 4.01 18.79 -10.88
CA GLN A 332 2.96 17.84 -10.55
C GLN A 332 2.79 17.73 -9.03
N LYS A 333 1.91 18.58 -8.50
CA LYS A 333 1.62 18.71 -7.07
C LYS A 333 0.15 18.48 -6.79
N HIS A 334 -0.14 17.89 -5.64
CA HIS A 334 -1.45 18.01 -5.02
C HIS A 334 -1.41 19.12 -3.98
N VAL A 335 -2.51 19.86 -3.84
CA VAL A 335 -2.65 20.93 -2.85
C VAL A 335 -3.65 20.47 -1.80
N GLN A 336 -3.30 20.62 -0.53
CA GLN A 336 -4.14 20.32 0.61
C GLN A 336 -4.29 21.56 1.51
N LEU A 337 -5.52 21.85 1.93
CA LEU A 337 -5.79 22.90 2.91
C LEU A 337 -5.68 22.33 4.33
N LEU A 338 -4.79 22.91 5.13
CA LEU A 338 -4.69 22.66 6.57
C LEU A 338 -5.15 23.93 7.29
N GLY A 339 -6.42 23.96 7.70
CA GLY A 339 -7.11 25.19 8.11
C GLY A 339 -7.22 26.15 6.92
N ASP A 340 -6.76 27.38 7.10
CA ASP A 340 -6.78 28.41 6.04
C ASP A 340 -5.48 28.47 5.22
N VAL A 341 -4.56 27.52 5.42
CA VAL A 341 -3.24 27.51 4.78
C VAL A 341 -3.14 26.38 3.77
N ALA A 342 -2.89 26.75 2.51
CA ALA A 342 -2.59 25.80 1.44
C ALA A 342 -1.17 25.23 1.59
N HIS A 343 -1.08 23.91 1.53
CA HIS A 343 0.16 23.17 1.46
C HIS A 343 0.17 22.29 0.21
N GLU A 344 1.35 21.92 -0.26
CA GLU A 344 1.52 21.11 -1.45
C GLU A 344 2.58 20.04 -1.26
N ASP A 345 2.40 18.92 -1.95
CA ASP A 345 3.40 17.85 -2.06
C ASP A 345 3.29 17.18 -3.43
N ASP A 346 4.31 16.42 -3.80
CA ASP A 346 4.36 15.65 -5.04
C ASP A 346 3.15 14.70 -5.14
N THR A 347 2.67 14.51 -6.36
CA THR A 347 1.62 13.52 -6.65
C THR A 347 1.94 12.77 -7.93
N LEU A 348 1.36 11.59 -8.09
CA LEU A 348 1.44 10.79 -9.31
C LEU A 348 0.13 10.93 -10.09
N SER A 349 0.23 11.05 -11.41
CA SER A 349 -0.94 10.99 -12.27
C SER A 349 -1.46 9.56 -12.32
N GLU A 350 -2.71 9.39 -12.72
CA GLU A 350 -3.29 8.05 -12.92
C GLU A 350 -2.48 7.24 -13.95
N GLU A 351 -2.03 7.89 -15.02
CA GLU A 351 -1.25 7.22 -16.05
C GLU A 351 0.13 6.78 -15.55
N GLU A 352 0.76 7.55 -14.66
CA GLU A 352 2.00 7.14 -14.01
C GLU A 352 1.80 5.97 -13.05
N LEU A 353 0.69 5.95 -12.31
CA LEU A 353 0.31 4.79 -11.50
C LEU A 353 0.11 3.55 -12.39
N PHE A 354 -0.54 3.71 -13.54
CA PHE A 354 -0.71 2.63 -14.51
C PHE A 354 0.62 2.14 -15.10
N ALA A 355 1.54 3.05 -15.40
CA ALA A 355 2.89 2.68 -15.83
C ALA A 355 3.66 1.93 -14.73
N ILE A 356 3.55 2.36 -13.46
CA ILE A 356 4.21 1.71 -12.31
C ILE A 356 3.66 0.30 -12.09
N CYS A 357 2.32 0.13 -12.12
CA CYS A 357 1.64 -1.16 -11.98
C CYS A 357 1.73 -2.04 -13.25
N GLY A 358 2.23 -1.50 -14.35
CA GLY A 358 2.42 -2.22 -15.60
C GLY A 358 1.12 -2.57 -16.32
N VAL A 359 0.23 -1.59 -16.49
CA VAL A 359 -1.10 -1.76 -17.08
C VAL A 359 -1.06 -1.64 -18.61
N TYR A 360 -1.63 -2.63 -19.29
CA TYR A 360 -1.99 -2.62 -20.71
C TYR A 360 -3.50 -2.47 -20.86
N ARG A 361 -3.93 -1.89 -21.98
CA ARG A 361 -5.32 -1.94 -22.45
C ARG A 361 -5.45 -3.00 -23.53
N ILE A 362 -6.20 -4.06 -23.25
CA ILE A 362 -6.39 -5.19 -24.18
C ILE A 362 -7.79 -5.11 -24.77
N TYR A 363 -7.90 -5.00 -26.10
CA TYR A 363 -9.20 -4.97 -26.77
C TYR A 363 -9.95 -6.29 -26.57
N ALA A 364 -11.27 -6.21 -26.35
CA ALA A 364 -12.11 -7.39 -26.17
C ALA A 364 -12.23 -8.21 -27.46
N ASN A 365 -12.30 -7.55 -28.61
CA ASN A 365 -12.25 -8.17 -29.94
C ASN A 365 -11.82 -7.14 -30.99
N ASP A 366 -11.47 -7.60 -32.20
CA ASP A 366 -10.93 -6.74 -33.28
C ASP A 366 -11.92 -5.69 -33.81
N LYS A 367 -13.22 -5.82 -33.50
CA LYS A 367 -14.29 -4.97 -34.03
C LYS A 367 -14.79 -3.95 -33.02
N ASP A 368 -14.51 -4.18 -31.74
CA ASP A 368 -14.98 -3.39 -30.62
C ASP A 368 -13.85 -2.49 -30.11
N ARG A 369 -14.20 -1.26 -29.74
CA ARG A 369 -13.28 -0.33 -29.09
C ARG A 369 -13.22 -0.52 -27.58
N SER A 370 -14.07 -1.40 -27.03
CA SER A 370 -14.00 -1.78 -25.62
C SER A 370 -12.67 -2.47 -25.33
N ALA A 371 -11.89 -1.87 -24.44
CA ALA A 371 -10.62 -2.41 -23.96
C ALA A 371 -10.70 -2.61 -22.46
N SER A 372 -10.14 -3.72 -21.98
CA SER A 372 -10.04 -4.02 -20.57
C SER A 372 -8.61 -3.80 -20.08
N ASP A 373 -8.48 -3.35 -18.84
CA ASP A 373 -7.16 -3.16 -18.24
C ASP A 373 -6.63 -4.49 -17.67
N SER A 374 -5.43 -4.85 -18.11
CA SER A 374 -4.69 -6.03 -17.64
C SER A 374 -3.28 -5.64 -17.25
N SER A 375 -2.77 -6.14 -16.13
CA SER A 375 -1.53 -5.61 -15.54
C SER A 375 -0.59 -6.64 -14.95
N TRP A 376 0.69 -6.26 -14.84
CA TRP A 376 1.72 -7.03 -14.16
C TRP A 376 1.55 -7.04 -12.65
N TRP A 377 1.08 -5.95 -12.06
CA TRP A 377 0.79 -5.79 -10.64
C TRP A 377 -0.62 -5.25 -10.45
N PRO A 378 -1.29 -5.51 -9.32
CA PRO A 378 -2.60 -4.91 -9.07
C PRO A 378 -2.49 -3.39 -9.15
N LYS A 379 -3.52 -2.75 -9.70
CA LYS A 379 -3.63 -1.30 -9.68
C LYS A 379 -3.71 -0.82 -8.24
N ASP A 380 -3.28 0.42 -8.01
CA ASP A 380 -3.39 1.08 -6.70
C ASP A 380 -4.82 1.03 -6.14
N SER A 381 -5.84 1.30 -6.96
CA SER A 381 -7.26 1.19 -6.55
C SER A 381 -7.65 -0.24 -6.17
N THR A 382 -7.27 -1.23 -6.98
CA THR A 382 -7.55 -2.64 -6.70
C THR A 382 -6.85 -3.14 -5.44
N TRP A 383 -5.63 -2.64 -5.16
CA TRP A 383 -4.91 -2.96 -3.92
C TRP A 383 -5.63 -2.37 -2.70
N ARG A 384 -6.01 -1.09 -2.76
CA ARG A 384 -6.70 -0.39 -1.64
C ARG A 384 -8.05 -0.96 -1.28
N GLU A 385 -8.74 -1.55 -2.25
CA GLU A 385 -10.01 -2.24 -2.03
C GLU A 385 -9.83 -3.66 -1.47
N SER A 386 -8.60 -4.19 -1.48
CA SER A 386 -8.31 -5.56 -1.08
C SER A 386 -8.13 -5.71 0.44
N GLY A 387 -8.20 -6.95 0.92
CA GLY A 387 -7.93 -7.25 2.33
C GLY A 387 -6.44 -7.17 2.72
N MET A 388 -5.54 -6.97 1.75
CA MET A 388 -4.10 -6.77 2.00
C MET A 388 -3.74 -5.32 2.34
N ASP A 389 -4.63 -4.36 2.02
CA ASP A 389 -4.44 -2.97 2.42
C ASP A 389 -4.99 -2.72 3.82
N VAL A 390 -4.09 -2.85 4.78
CA VAL A 390 -4.36 -2.56 6.19
C VAL A 390 -3.65 -1.30 6.67
N GLY A 391 -3.19 -0.46 5.72
CA GLY A 391 -2.50 0.80 5.94
C GLY A 391 -1.00 0.68 6.22
N TYR A 392 -0.40 -0.49 6.03
CA TYR A 392 1.05 -0.73 6.06
C TYR A 392 1.41 -1.96 5.24
N TRP A 393 2.70 -2.12 4.94
CA TRP A 393 3.21 -3.30 4.27
C TRP A 393 3.50 -4.42 5.26
N THR A 394 2.67 -5.45 5.23
CA THR A 394 2.78 -6.57 6.15
C THR A 394 3.72 -7.64 5.62
N ARG A 395 4.07 -8.61 6.47
CA ARG A 395 4.89 -9.75 6.05
C ARG A 395 4.21 -10.59 4.97
N GLN A 396 2.89 -10.83 5.07
CA GLN A 396 2.16 -11.55 4.02
C GLN A 396 2.15 -10.77 2.70
N ASN A 397 2.09 -9.44 2.75
CA ASN A 397 2.21 -8.59 1.55
C ASN A 397 3.55 -8.83 0.86
N GLU A 398 4.65 -8.90 1.63
CA GLU A 398 5.98 -9.18 1.09
C GLU A 398 6.10 -10.60 0.54
N GLU A 399 5.63 -11.61 1.27
CA GLU A 399 5.65 -13.02 0.81
C GLU A 399 4.90 -13.20 -0.50
N TRP A 400 3.70 -12.61 -0.60
CA TRP A 400 2.92 -12.59 -1.84
C TRP A 400 3.66 -11.86 -2.98
N PHE A 401 4.25 -10.70 -2.70
CA PHE A 401 4.94 -9.88 -3.69
C PHE A 401 6.18 -10.59 -4.23
N VAL A 402 7.01 -11.13 -3.34
CA VAL A 402 8.23 -11.87 -3.68
C VAL A 402 7.88 -13.12 -4.46
N THR A 403 6.88 -13.88 -4.02
CA THR A 403 6.41 -15.06 -4.75
C THR A 403 6.04 -14.69 -6.19
N ARG A 404 5.22 -13.65 -6.37
CA ARG A 404 4.85 -13.16 -7.70
C ARG A 404 6.06 -12.69 -8.51
N ARG A 405 6.96 -11.90 -7.91
CA ARG A 405 8.16 -11.40 -8.57
C ARG A 405 9.02 -12.56 -9.08
N ASN A 406 9.30 -13.53 -8.22
CA ASN A 406 10.12 -14.70 -8.56
C ASN A 406 9.51 -15.48 -9.72
N LEU A 407 8.20 -15.67 -9.76
CA LEU A 407 7.54 -16.33 -10.89
C LEU A 407 7.72 -15.59 -12.21
N LEU A 408 7.63 -14.26 -12.19
CA LEU A 408 7.83 -13.44 -13.39
C LEU A 408 9.30 -13.45 -13.83
N GLU A 409 10.24 -13.35 -12.89
CA GLU A 409 11.68 -13.41 -13.15
C GLU A 409 12.13 -14.79 -13.65
N ASP A 410 11.59 -15.86 -13.06
CA ASP A 410 11.85 -17.23 -13.47
C ASP A 410 11.31 -17.48 -14.89
N ALA A 411 10.10 -17.00 -15.19
CA ALA A 411 9.51 -17.06 -16.52
C ALA A 411 10.35 -16.32 -17.58
N VAL A 412 10.89 -15.15 -17.22
CA VAL A 412 11.82 -14.41 -18.09
C VAL A 412 13.12 -15.19 -18.31
N ARG A 413 13.66 -15.80 -17.25
CA ARG A 413 14.93 -16.55 -17.29
C ARG A 413 14.82 -17.83 -18.11
N THR A 414 13.74 -18.59 -17.96
CA THR A 414 13.51 -19.87 -18.66
C THR A 414 12.88 -19.68 -20.04
N GLY A 415 12.32 -18.50 -20.32
CA GLY A 415 11.52 -18.25 -21.51
C GLY A 415 10.11 -18.85 -21.46
N ASP A 416 9.65 -19.29 -20.28
CA ASP A 416 8.30 -19.83 -20.10
C ASP A 416 7.23 -18.72 -20.14
N THR A 417 6.70 -18.47 -21.32
CA THR A 417 5.61 -17.51 -21.53
C THR A 417 4.30 -17.88 -20.82
N ALA A 418 4.10 -19.15 -20.40
CA ALA A 418 2.87 -19.56 -19.74
C ALA A 418 2.75 -18.94 -18.33
N ALA A 419 3.87 -18.66 -17.66
CA ALA A 419 3.90 -17.99 -16.37
C ALA A 419 3.77 -16.46 -16.48
N LEU A 420 4.02 -15.87 -17.66
CA LEU A 420 3.89 -14.43 -17.93
C LEU A 420 2.43 -14.00 -18.16
N LYS A 421 1.58 -14.20 -17.14
CA LYS A 421 0.15 -13.85 -17.19
C LYS A 421 -0.09 -12.45 -16.62
N LEU A 422 -0.56 -11.55 -17.48
CA LEU A 422 -1.25 -10.34 -17.04
C LEU A 422 -2.56 -10.74 -16.36
N ARG A 423 -2.98 -9.94 -15.38
CA ARG A 423 -4.24 -10.15 -14.68
C ARG A 423 -5.17 -8.96 -14.85
N THR A 424 -6.46 -9.25 -15.05
CA THR A 424 -7.53 -8.24 -15.05
C THR A 424 -7.84 -7.79 -13.62
N ALA A 425 -8.59 -6.69 -13.47
CA ALA A 425 -9.06 -6.24 -12.16
C ALA A 425 -9.83 -7.33 -11.39
N GLN A 426 -10.67 -8.13 -12.07
CA GLN A 426 -11.42 -9.22 -11.45
C GLN A 426 -10.50 -10.34 -10.96
N GLN A 427 -9.51 -10.73 -11.77
CA GLN A 427 -8.52 -11.74 -11.38
C GLN A 427 -7.66 -11.26 -10.21
N TRP A 428 -7.36 -9.96 -10.16
CA TRP A 428 -6.70 -9.37 -9.01
C TRP A 428 -7.56 -9.39 -7.76
N ARG A 429 -8.83 -8.98 -7.84
CA ARG A 429 -9.74 -9.04 -6.69
C ARG A 429 -9.87 -10.47 -6.15
N LYS A 430 -9.96 -11.48 -7.03
CA LYS A 430 -9.99 -12.90 -6.62
C LYS A 430 -8.68 -13.29 -5.91
N ALA A 431 -7.54 -12.90 -6.46
CA ALA A 431 -6.22 -13.25 -5.90
C ALA A 431 -5.87 -12.51 -4.60
N LEU A 432 -6.55 -11.40 -4.32
CA LEU A 432 -6.34 -10.57 -3.13
C LEU A 432 -7.55 -10.64 -2.17
N ARG A 433 -8.41 -11.67 -2.30
CA ARG A 433 -9.63 -11.86 -1.50
C ARG A 433 -9.26 -12.41 -0.12
N TYR A 434 -8.79 -11.55 0.77
CA TYR A 434 -8.52 -11.86 2.18
C TYR A 434 -9.63 -11.29 3.07
N GLU A 435 -10.66 -12.07 3.42
CA GLU A 435 -11.78 -11.69 4.34
C GLU A 435 -12.16 -10.18 4.32
N ALA A 436 -12.21 -9.59 3.12
CA ALA A 436 -11.98 -8.14 2.97
C ALA A 436 -13.07 -7.32 3.65
N LYS A 437 -14.31 -7.84 3.67
CA LYS A 437 -15.43 -7.21 4.36
C LYS A 437 -15.21 -7.15 5.88
N ARG A 438 -14.88 -8.29 6.51
CA ARG A 438 -14.67 -8.36 7.96
C ARG A 438 -13.42 -7.59 8.39
N SER A 439 -12.33 -7.72 7.63
CA SER A 439 -11.11 -6.95 7.87
C SER A 439 -11.38 -5.44 7.78
N ARG A 440 -12.06 -4.96 6.74
CA ARG A 440 -12.39 -3.53 6.61
C ARG A 440 -13.25 -3.01 7.76
N ASN A 441 -14.26 -3.77 8.19
CA ASN A 441 -15.10 -3.38 9.33
C ASN A 441 -14.26 -3.27 10.61
N PHE A 442 -13.42 -4.27 10.90
CA PHE A 442 -12.52 -4.22 12.05
C PHE A 442 -11.58 -3.00 12.01
N HIS A 443 -10.96 -2.71 10.86
CA HIS A 443 -10.08 -1.55 10.70
C HIS A 443 -10.84 -0.22 10.83
N ALA A 444 -12.08 -0.13 10.35
CA ALA A 444 -12.91 1.06 10.47
C ALA A 444 -13.27 1.34 11.95
N GLU A 445 -13.60 0.30 12.72
CA GLU A 445 -13.86 0.43 14.16
C GLU A 445 -12.60 0.84 14.93
N ILE A 446 -11.43 0.25 14.60
CA ILE A 446 -10.16 0.70 15.19
C ILE A 446 -9.91 2.18 14.88
N GLU A 447 -10.10 2.59 13.62
CA GLU A 447 -9.87 3.95 13.18
C GLU A 447 -10.76 4.94 13.95
N ALA A 448 -12.04 4.61 14.11
CA ALA A 448 -12.99 5.43 14.89
C ALA A 448 -12.60 5.52 16.38
N LEU A 449 -12.19 4.41 16.99
CA LEU A 449 -11.72 4.38 18.37
C LEU A 449 -10.42 5.17 18.55
N ALA A 450 -9.47 5.04 17.61
CA ALA A 450 -8.22 5.79 17.60
C ALA A 450 -8.46 7.30 17.45
N GLU A 451 -9.36 7.70 16.55
CA GLU A 451 -9.76 9.09 16.36
C GLU A 451 -10.37 9.68 17.65
N ALA A 452 -11.19 8.90 18.36
CA ALA A 452 -11.78 9.31 19.63
C ALA A 452 -10.76 9.57 20.74
N VAL A 453 -9.61 8.86 20.74
CA VAL A 453 -8.50 9.12 21.66
C VAL A 453 -7.84 10.47 21.36
N ILE A 454 -7.66 10.80 20.08
CA ILE A 454 -6.94 12.01 19.64
C ILE A 454 -7.80 13.28 19.79
N CYS A 455 -9.12 13.19 19.58
CA CYS A 455 -10.00 14.37 19.45
C CYS A 455 -10.66 14.86 20.76
N GLN A 456 -10.59 14.09 21.83
CA GLN A 456 -11.14 14.48 23.15
C GLN A 456 -10.07 15.16 23.99
#